data_AF-G0LXR2-F1
#
_entry.id   AF-G0LXR2-F1
#
_cell.length_a   1.000
_cell.length_b   1.000
_cell.length_c   1.000
_cell.angle_alpha   90.00
_cell.angle_beta   90.00
_cell.angle_gamma   90.00
#
_symmetry.space_group_name_H-M   'P 1'
#
loop_
_entity.id
_entity.type
_entity.pdbx_description
1 polymer ?
#
loop_
_entity_poly.entity_id
_entity_poly.type
_entity_poly.pdbx_seq_one_letter_code
_entity_poly.pdbx_strand_id
1 'polypeptide(L)'
;KEFVKVHTVFGGKNPHPNYLVGGVPCAINMDGDMSAGAPLNMERLNFVFARIQEMVDFNKNVYIPDVIAIASFYKGQLWGGGLGALSVMDYGAYPKVNYDPSTNQLPGGAILNGNWDEVFPVDATDPEQVQEFVAHSWYTYPDETKGLHPWDGETDPNYDPKGPNFKGTTDNVENFDESAKYSWVKSPRWRGNAVEVGPLSRYVLAYAQGVEYVQEQVNSSLAKFNQMAGTNL
;
A
#
# COMPACT_ATOMS: atom_id res chain seq x y z
N LYS A 1 -15.68 -3.82 -12.25
CA LYS A 1 -15.45 -3.88 -13.71
C LYS A 1 -15.51 -2.51 -14.41
N GLU A 2 -16.38 -1.59 -13.99
CA GLU A 2 -16.52 -0.29 -14.67
C GLU A 2 -15.37 0.67 -14.36
N PHE A 3 -14.89 0.68 -13.11
CA PHE A 3 -13.86 1.62 -12.66
C PHE A 3 -12.52 1.45 -13.39
N VAL A 4 -12.16 0.19 -13.66
CA VAL A 4 -10.92 -0.14 -14.37
C VAL A 4 -10.91 0.31 -15.84
N LYS A 5 -12.06 0.71 -16.41
CA LYS A 5 -12.10 1.27 -17.77
C LYS A 5 -11.36 2.61 -17.86
N VAL A 6 -11.11 3.29 -16.74
CA VAL A 6 -10.19 4.43 -16.69
C VAL A 6 -8.77 4.00 -17.11
N HIS A 7 -8.28 2.85 -16.63
CA HIS A 7 -7.00 2.30 -17.10
C HIS A 7 -7.06 1.91 -18.57
N THR A 8 -8.20 1.40 -19.06
CA THR A 8 -8.37 1.09 -20.49
C THR A 8 -8.23 2.33 -21.38
N VAL A 9 -8.76 3.49 -20.96
CA VAL A 9 -8.63 4.74 -21.71
C VAL A 9 -7.18 5.24 -21.72
N PHE A 10 -6.51 5.28 -20.56
CA PHE A 10 -5.16 5.85 -20.46
C PHE A 10 -4.03 4.88 -20.84
N GLY A 11 -4.25 3.57 -20.67
CA GLY A 11 -3.23 2.53 -20.79
C GLY A 11 -3.66 1.33 -21.61
N GLY A 12 -4.75 1.44 -22.38
CA GLY A 12 -5.19 0.44 -23.38
C GLY A 12 -5.92 -0.78 -22.84
N LYS A 13 -5.60 -1.25 -21.63
CA LYS A 13 -6.23 -2.45 -21.02
C LYS A 13 -6.14 -2.48 -19.50
N ASN A 14 -6.90 -3.39 -18.90
CA ASN A 14 -6.79 -3.77 -17.49
C ASN A 14 -7.14 -5.27 -17.33
N PRO A 15 -6.36 -6.06 -16.56
CA PRO A 15 -5.10 -5.73 -15.86
C PRO A 15 -3.91 -5.42 -16.80
N HIS A 16 -2.79 -4.95 -16.23
CA HIS A 16 -1.55 -4.57 -16.93
C HIS A 16 -1.70 -3.46 -18.01
N PRO A 17 -2.11 -2.24 -17.63
CA PRO A 17 -2.09 -1.09 -18.53
C PRO A 17 -0.66 -0.76 -19.01
N ASN A 18 -0.55 -0.15 -20.18
CA ASN A 18 0.72 0.30 -20.75
C ASN A 18 1.24 1.58 -20.06
N TYR A 19 2.57 1.66 -19.88
CA TYR A 19 3.30 2.82 -19.37
C TYR A 19 4.47 3.16 -20.31
N LEU A 20 5.08 4.34 -20.13
CA LEU A 20 6.21 4.82 -20.92
C LEU A 20 7.19 5.61 -20.04
N VAL A 21 8.50 5.36 -20.17
CA VAL A 21 9.52 6.19 -19.50
C VAL A 21 9.46 7.62 -20.08
N GLY A 22 9.35 8.62 -19.20
CA GLY A 22 9.26 10.03 -19.58
C GLY A 22 7.84 10.58 -19.76
N GLY A 23 6.78 9.76 -19.56
CA GLY A 23 5.41 10.26 -19.63
C GLY A 23 4.35 9.15 -19.71
N VAL A 24 3.36 9.36 -20.59
CA VAL A 24 2.28 8.40 -20.86
C VAL A 24 2.10 8.22 -22.37
N PRO A 25 1.69 7.02 -22.85
CA PRO A 25 1.54 6.77 -24.29
C PRO A 25 0.25 7.37 -24.89
N CYS A 26 -0.70 7.82 -24.07
CA CYS A 26 -2.00 8.33 -24.50
C CYS A 26 -1.94 9.83 -24.83
N ALA A 27 -1.50 10.16 -26.05
CA ALA A 27 -1.46 11.53 -26.54
C ALA A 27 -2.85 12.20 -26.52
N ILE A 28 -2.86 13.51 -26.23
CA ILE A 28 -4.06 14.34 -26.13
C ILE A 28 -4.22 15.18 -27.40
N ASN A 29 -5.39 15.12 -28.04
CA ASN A 29 -5.81 16.03 -29.09
C ASN A 29 -7.31 16.28 -28.96
N MET A 30 -7.70 17.49 -28.55
CA MET A 30 -9.10 17.83 -28.25
C MET A 30 -9.88 18.24 -29.50
N ASP A 31 -9.24 19.05 -30.36
CA ASP A 31 -9.91 19.83 -31.40
C ASP A 31 -9.08 19.99 -32.68
N GLY A 32 -7.83 19.50 -32.71
CA GLY A 32 -7.00 19.49 -33.90
C GLY A 32 -7.38 18.41 -34.92
N ASP A 33 -6.70 18.41 -36.06
CA ASP A 33 -6.90 17.42 -37.12
C ASP A 33 -6.79 15.98 -36.59
N MET A 34 -7.72 15.12 -37.02
CA MET A 34 -7.80 13.73 -36.58
C MET A 34 -7.96 13.52 -35.07
N SER A 35 -8.48 14.50 -34.31
CA SER A 35 -8.75 14.39 -32.86
C SER A 35 -9.59 13.15 -32.48
N ALA A 36 -10.54 12.75 -33.32
CA ALA A 36 -11.32 11.53 -33.13
C ALA A 36 -10.48 10.25 -33.09
N GLY A 37 -9.31 10.23 -33.76
CA GLY A 37 -8.36 9.11 -33.76
C GLY A 37 -7.30 9.18 -32.65
N ALA A 38 -7.23 10.27 -31.89
CA ALA A 38 -6.28 10.40 -30.79
C ALA A 38 -6.70 9.54 -29.59
N PRO A 39 -5.74 9.00 -28.82
CA PRO A 39 -6.04 8.23 -27.61
C PRO A 39 -6.91 8.98 -26.60
N LEU A 40 -6.65 10.29 -26.43
CA LEU A 40 -7.45 11.17 -25.59
C LEU A 40 -8.01 12.34 -26.41
N ASN A 41 -9.34 12.44 -26.38
CA ASN A 41 -10.13 13.54 -26.90
C ASN A 41 -11.28 13.85 -25.94
N MET A 42 -12.15 14.80 -26.29
CA MET A 42 -13.22 15.25 -25.39
C MET A 42 -14.17 14.13 -24.96
N GLU A 43 -14.55 13.22 -25.87
CA GLU A 43 -15.46 12.14 -25.54
C GLU A 43 -14.80 11.09 -24.61
N ARG A 44 -13.52 10.79 -24.82
CA ARG A 44 -12.75 9.93 -23.91
C ARG A 44 -12.63 10.54 -22.50
N LEU A 45 -12.43 11.85 -22.40
CA LEU A 45 -12.39 12.52 -21.09
C LEU A 45 -13.77 12.57 -20.40
N ASN A 46 -14.85 12.81 -21.15
CA ASN A 46 -16.21 12.71 -20.62
C ASN A 46 -16.50 11.30 -20.10
N PHE A 47 -16.04 10.27 -20.83
CA PHE A 47 -16.14 8.89 -20.39
C PHE A 47 -15.39 8.65 -19.08
N VAL A 48 -14.15 9.12 -18.95
CA VAL A 48 -13.35 9.02 -17.73
C VAL A 48 -14.04 9.73 -16.56
N PHE A 49 -14.53 10.96 -16.78
CA PHE A 49 -15.25 11.72 -15.75
C PHE A 49 -16.47 10.97 -15.23
N ALA A 50 -17.29 10.40 -16.12
CA ALA A 50 -18.45 9.61 -15.72
C ALA A 50 -18.05 8.38 -14.88
N ARG A 51 -16.96 7.69 -15.21
CA ARG A 51 -16.45 6.57 -14.40
C ARG A 51 -15.95 7.02 -13.04
N ILE A 52 -15.32 8.18 -12.93
CA ILE A 52 -14.87 8.76 -11.65
C ILE A 52 -16.08 9.10 -10.77
N GLN A 53 -17.13 9.70 -11.34
CA GLN A 53 -18.34 10.00 -10.58
C GLN A 53 -19.00 8.73 -10.04
N GLU A 54 -19.13 7.69 -10.87
CA GLU A 54 -19.62 6.38 -10.43
C GLU A 54 -18.77 5.77 -9.30
N MET A 55 -17.44 5.90 -9.38
CA MET A 55 -16.53 5.47 -8.30
C MET A 55 -16.82 6.20 -6.99
N VAL A 56 -16.93 7.53 -7.04
CA VAL A 56 -17.18 8.37 -5.86
C VAL A 56 -18.53 8.02 -5.25
N ASP A 57 -19.57 7.90 -6.08
CA ASP A 57 -20.93 7.60 -5.62
C ASP A 57 -21.02 6.22 -4.98
N PHE A 58 -20.38 5.20 -5.57
CA PHE A 58 -20.35 3.86 -4.99
C PHE A 58 -19.62 3.83 -3.64
N ASN A 59 -18.46 4.50 -3.54
CA ASN A 59 -17.71 4.54 -2.29
C ASN A 59 -18.50 5.24 -1.17
N LYS A 60 -19.13 6.39 -1.49
CA LYS A 60 -19.89 7.18 -0.51
C LYS A 60 -21.19 6.52 -0.07
N ASN A 61 -21.88 5.84 -0.99
CA ASN A 61 -23.25 5.36 -0.77
C ASN A 61 -23.34 3.87 -0.46
N VAL A 62 -22.28 3.09 -0.74
CA VAL A 62 -22.27 1.63 -0.52
C VAL A 62 -21.08 1.23 0.35
N TYR A 63 -19.85 1.40 -0.16
CA TYR A 63 -18.69 0.80 0.51
C TYR A 63 -18.45 1.34 1.93
N ILE A 64 -18.37 2.66 2.09
CA ILE A 64 -18.10 3.27 3.39
C ILE A 64 -19.25 3.02 4.39
N PRO A 65 -20.54 3.25 4.04
CA PRO A 65 -21.65 2.91 4.92
C PRO A 65 -21.65 1.44 5.37
N ASP A 66 -21.42 0.51 4.44
CA ASP A 66 -21.44 -0.94 4.75
C ASP A 66 -20.31 -1.32 5.71
N VAL A 67 -19.09 -0.82 5.49
CA VAL A 67 -17.96 -1.10 6.40
C VAL A 67 -18.24 -0.57 7.80
N ILE A 68 -18.76 0.65 7.95
CA ILE A 68 -19.10 1.22 9.26
C ILE A 68 -20.23 0.43 9.92
N ALA A 69 -21.26 0.06 9.17
CA ALA A 69 -22.38 -0.73 9.67
C ALA A 69 -21.91 -2.10 10.16
N ILE A 70 -21.14 -2.83 9.34
CA ILE A 70 -20.55 -4.12 9.73
C ILE A 70 -19.69 -3.94 10.98
N ALA A 71 -18.79 -2.96 11.01
CA ALA A 71 -17.94 -2.71 12.18
C ALA A 71 -18.77 -2.53 13.46
N SER A 72 -19.91 -1.84 13.40
CA SER A 72 -20.78 -1.62 14.57
C SER A 72 -21.30 -2.92 15.20
N PHE A 73 -21.57 -3.95 14.39
CA PHE A 73 -21.95 -5.28 14.88
C PHE A 73 -20.77 -6.02 15.53
N TYR A 74 -19.55 -5.72 15.08
CA TYR A 74 -18.30 -6.33 15.54
C TYR A 74 -17.57 -5.46 16.59
N LYS A 75 -18.24 -4.47 17.20
CA LYS A 75 -17.63 -3.53 18.18
C LYS A 75 -16.91 -4.18 19.37
N GLY A 76 -17.23 -5.44 19.70
CA GLY A 76 -16.55 -6.21 20.75
C GLY A 76 -15.38 -7.07 20.27
N GLN A 77 -15.08 -7.07 18.97
CA GLN A 77 -14.08 -7.90 18.31
C GLN A 77 -12.92 -7.03 17.79
N LEU A 78 -12.10 -6.52 18.71
CA LEU A 78 -11.02 -5.55 18.44
C LEU A 78 -9.62 -6.20 18.34
N TRP A 79 -9.56 -7.45 17.89
CA TRP A 79 -8.29 -8.18 17.70
C TRP A 79 -7.67 -7.86 16.33
N GLY A 80 -6.39 -8.18 16.16
CA GLY A 80 -5.70 -8.07 14.86
C GLY A 80 -4.96 -6.75 14.60
N GLY A 81 -4.78 -5.89 15.61
CA GLY A 81 -4.09 -4.61 15.45
C GLY A 81 -2.61 -4.69 15.07
N GLY A 82 -1.94 -5.82 15.33
CA GLY A 82 -0.59 -6.10 14.85
C GLY A 82 0.42 -4.98 15.16
N LEU A 83 1.26 -4.67 14.17
CA LEU A 83 2.22 -3.56 14.24
C LEU A 83 1.57 -2.23 13.83
N GLY A 84 0.38 -2.23 13.23
CA GLY A 84 -0.36 -1.04 12.82
C GLY A 84 -0.63 -0.02 13.92
N ALA A 85 -0.60 -0.44 15.19
CA ALA A 85 -0.70 0.44 16.36
C ALA A 85 0.66 0.91 16.91
N LEU A 86 1.77 0.31 16.46
CA LEU A 86 3.10 0.47 17.05
C LEU A 86 4.11 1.05 16.05
N SER A 87 4.34 0.34 14.95
CA SER A 87 5.40 0.67 14.01
C SER A 87 4.86 0.62 12.58
N VAL A 88 4.71 1.78 11.94
CA VAL A 88 4.10 1.94 10.61
C VAL A 88 5.01 2.73 9.68
N MET A 89 4.93 2.45 8.37
CA MET A 89 5.71 3.18 7.35
C MET A 89 4.94 3.32 6.03
N ASP A 90 5.15 4.45 5.35
CA ASP A 90 4.84 4.64 3.93
C ASP A 90 5.84 5.63 3.31
N TYR A 91 6.09 5.51 2.00
CA TYR A 91 6.99 6.45 1.29
C TYR A 91 6.35 7.80 0.98
N GLY A 92 5.02 7.88 1.04
CA GLY A 92 4.24 9.04 0.61
C GLY A 92 3.85 8.96 -0.86
N ALA A 93 2.70 9.55 -1.18
CA ALA A 93 2.13 9.50 -2.52
C ALA A 93 1.26 10.71 -2.85
N TYR A 94 0.93 10.81 -4.14
CA TYR A 94 0.02 11.80 -4.73
C TYR A 94 0.47 13.25 -4.47
N PRO A 95 1.65 13.66 -4.99
CA PRO A 95 2.11 15.03 -4.86
C PRO A 95 1.22 15.99 -5.66
N LYS A 96 0.82 17.12 -5.06
CA LYS A 96 0.08 18.17 -5.79
C LYS A 96 0.97 18.89 -6.81
N VAL A 97 2.26 19.01 -6.52
CA VAL A 97 3.28 19.58 -7.40
C VAL A 97 4.18 18.45 -7.88
N ASN A 98 4.27 18.27 -9.20
CA ASN A 98 5.07 17.17 -9.78
C ASN A 98 6.50 17.18 -9.23
N TYR A 99 6.95 16.01 -8.77
CA TYR A 99 8.29 15.78 -8.21
C TYR A 99 8.61 16.49 -6.89
N ASP A 100 7.62 17.08 -6.19
CA ASP A 100 7.79 17.68 -4.87
C ASP A 100 7.06 16.84 -3.78
N PRO A 101 7.79 15.99 -3.03
CA PRO A 101 7.23 15.16 -1.97
C PRO A 101 6.62 15.94 -0.81
N SER A 102 7.00 17.20 -0.58
CA SER A 102 6.42 18.03 0.49
C SER A 102 4.95 18.36 0.24
N THR A 103 4.49 18.16 -1.00
CA THR A 103 3.11 18.37 -1.42
C THR A 103 2.29 17.09 -1.51
N ASN A 104 2.84 15.96 -1.03
CA ASN A 104 2.13 14.68 -0.98
C ASN A 104 0.80 14.82 -0.22
N GLN A 105 -0.29 14.40 -0.85
CA GLN A 105 -1.61 14.37 -0.22
C GLN A 105 -1.76 13.24 0.79
N LEU A 106 -0.99 12.16 0.61
CA LEU A 106 -0.74 11.15 1.63
C LEU A 106 0.74 11.20 1.97
N PRO A 107 1.15 11.94 3.01
CA PRO A 107 2.56 12.07 3.37
C PRO A 107 3.11 10.74 3.86
N GLY A 108 4.40 10.52 3.57
CA GLY A 108 5.13 9.35 4.04
C GLY A 108 5.73 9.56 5.43
N GLY A 109 6.65 8.67 5.78
CA GLY A 109 7.36 8.67 7.05
C GLY A 109 7.29 7.32 7.74
N ALA A 110 7.96 7.21 8.88
CA ALA A 110 7.86 6.06 9.77
C ALA A 110 7.54 6.54 11.19
N ILE A 111 6.58 5.85 11.82
CA ILE A 111 6.31 5.95 13.27
C ILE A 111 6.80 4.65 13.88
N LEU A 112 7.44 4.71 15.04
CA LEU A 112 7.94 3.54 15.76
C LEU A 112 7.43 3.53 17.20
N ASN A 113 7.24 2.32 17.74
CA ASN A 113 6.95 2.07 19.16
C ASN A 113 5.72 2.84 19.71
N GLY A 114 4.77 3.18 18.84
CA GLY A 114 3.56 3.93 19.19
C GLY A 114 3.77 5.42 19.43
N ASN A 115 4.96 5.97 19.15
CA ASN A 115 5.22 7.40 19.33
C ASN A 115 4.72 8.22 18.11
N TRP A 116 3.46 8.63 18.12
CA TRP A 116 2.87 9.39 17.01
C TRP A 116 3.32 10.85 16.96
N ASP A 117 3.96 11.35 18.02
CA ASP A 117 4.52 12.71 18.08
C ASP A 117 5.84 12.83 17.27
N GLU A 118 6.41 11.69 16.85
CA GLU A 118 7.64 11.63 16.08
C GLU A 118 7.45 10.83 14.80
N VAL A 119 7.51 11.53 13.68
CA VAL A 119 7.49 10.94 12.35
C VAL A 119 8.88 11.04 11.74
N PHE A 120 9.56 9.90 11.63
CA PHE A 120 10.88 9.83 11.01
C PHE A 120 10.78 9.98 9.49
N PRO A 121 11.65 10.78 8.86
CA PRO A 121 11.72 10.83 7.40
C PRO A 121 12.21 9.49 6.86
N VAL A 122 11.62 9.06 5.74
CA VAL A 122 12.04 7.85 5.02
C VAL A 122 12.79 8.26 3.77
N ASP A 123 14.01 7.75 3.63
CA ASP A 123 14.87 7.94 2.47
C ASP A 123 15.20 6.58 1.87
N ALA A 124 14.68 6.34 0.66
CA ALA A 124 14.91 5.09 -0.08
C ALA A 124 16.31 4.99 -0.69
N THR A 125 17.15 6.02 -0.53
CA THR A 125 18.55 6.04 -0.99
C THR A 125 19.56 5.81 0.14
N ASP A 126 19.11 5.89 1.40
CA ASP A 126 19.95 5.65 2.57
C ASP A 126 20.08 4.12 2.80
N PRO A 127 21.29 3.54 2.62
CA PRO A 127 21.49 2.10 2.74
C PRO A 127 21.27 1.55 4.17
N GLU A 128 21.24 2.42 5.17
CA GLU A 128 20.97 2.06 6.57
C GLU A 128 19.47 2.02 6.90
N GLN A 129 18.59 2.40 5.97
CA GLN A 129 17.14 2.39 6.16
C GLN A 129 16.52 1.08 5.71
N VAL A 130 16.17 0.96 4.42
CA VAL A 130 15.44 -0.19 3.91
C VAL A 130 16.42 -1.31 3.60
N GLN A 131 16.32 -2.41 4.33
CA GLN A 131 17.16 -3.59 4.13
C GLN A 131 16.30 -4.86 4.10
N GLU A 132 16.63 -5.78 3.20
CA GLU A 132 15.98 -7.09 3.13
C GLU A 132 16.89 -8.17 3.73
N PHE A 133 16.33 -9.00 4.60
CA PHE A 133 17.01 -10.16 5.20
C PHE A 133 16.46 -11.48 4.63
N VAL A 134 17.31 -12.51 4.59
CA VAL A 134 16.95 -13.84 4.05
C VAL A 134 17.17 -15.00 5.03
N ALA A 135 17.45 -14.70 6.30
CA ALA A 135 17.70 -15.71 7.34
C ALA A 135 16.56 -16.75 7.46
N HIS A 136 15.31 -16.34 7.23
CA HIS A 136 14.12 -17.19 7.27
C HIS A 136 13.40 -17.33 5.92
N SER A 137 14.08 -16.98 4.83
CA SER A 137 13.52 -17.00 3.47
C SER A 137 14.34 -17.94 2.59
N TRP A 138 13.70 -18.57 1.59
CA TRP A 138 14.31 -19.49 0.64
C TRP A 138 15.17 -18.76 -0.41
N TYR A 139 16.14 -18.00 0.06
CA TYR A 139 17.18 -17.35 -0.73
C TYR A 139 18.51 -17.47 -0.01
N THR A 140 19.59 -17.29 -0.75
CA THR A 140 20.95 -17.25 -0.20
C THR A 140 21.65 -15.95 -0.53
N TYR A 141 22.38 -15.42 0.44
CA TYR A 141 23.31 -14.29 0.31
C TYR A 141 24.73 -14.75 0.62
N PRO A 142 25.77 -14.04 0.14
CA PRO A 142 27.15 -14.29 0.52
C PRO A 142 27.38 -14.21 2.04
N ASP A 143 26.66 -13.30 2.70
CA ASP A 143 26.64 -13.13 4.16
C ASP A 143 25.18 -13.03 4.64
N GLU A 144 24.59 -14.17 5.02
CA GLU A 144 23.19 -14.25 5.45
C GLU A 144 22.92 -13.60 6.82
N THR A 145 23.96 -13.12 7.53
CA THR A 145 23.79 -12.37 8.79
C THR A 145 23.40 -10.91 8.57
N LYS A 146 23.48 -10.43 7.33
CA LYS A 146 23.23 -9.03 6.96
C LYS A 146 21.93 -8.86 6.19
N GLY A 147 21.37 -7.67 6.36
CA GLY A 147 20.34 -7.15 5.48
C GLY A 147 21.00 -6.40 4.32
N LEU A 148 20.45 -6.53 3.12
CA LEU A 148 20.95 -5.81 1.94
C LEU A 148 19.96 -4.70 1.56
N HIS A 149 20.48 -3.50 1.32
CA HIS A 149 19.71 -2.45 0.68
C HIS A 149 19.34 -2.88 -0.75
N PRO A 150 18.15 -2.55 -1.31
CA PRO A 150 17.73 -3.05 -2.61
C PRO A 150 18.66 -2.78 -3.80
N TRP A 151 19.49 -1.72 -3.75
CA TRP A 151 20.53 -1.49 -4.77
C TRP A 151 21.63 -2.56 -4.78
N ASP A 152 21.94 -3.11 -3.62
CA ASP A 152 22.87 -4.24 -3.45
C ASP A 152 22.12 -5.58 -3.31
N GLY A 153 20.80 -5.57 -3.54
CA GLY A 153 19.92 -6.69 -3.26
C GLY A 153 20.16 -7.86 -4.22
N GLU A 154 20.27 -9.06 -3.66
CA GLU A 154 20.40 -10.30 -4.41
C GLU A 154 19.11 -11.11 -4.40
N THR A 155 18.91 -11.94 -5.43
CA THR A 155 17.78 -12.88 -5.50
C THR A 155 18.26 -14.21 -6.09
N ASP A 156 18.94 -15.01 -5.26
CA ASP A 156 19.34 -16.38 -5.59
C ASP A 156 18.43 -17.37 -4.84
N PRO A 157 17.48 -18.05 -5.51
CA PRO A 157 16.50 -18.92 -4.86
C PRO A 157 17.14 -20.19 -4.30
N ASN A 158 16.85 -20.49 -3.04
CA ASN A 158 17.35 -21.67 -2.33
C ASN A 158 16.22 -22.35 -1.55
N TYR A 159 15.46 -23.21 -2.25
CA TYR A 159 14.37 -23.96 -1.62
C TYR A 159 14.92 -25.14 -0.82
N ASP A 160 15.09 -24.93 0.48
CA ASP A 160 15.39 -25.97 1.44
C ASP A 160 14.47 -25.85 2.67
N PRO A 161 13.29 -26.49 2.65
CA PRO A 161 12.34 -26.42 3.76
C PRO A 161 12.70 -27.38 4.91
N LYS A 162 13.74 -28.22 4.79
CA LYS A 162 14.04 -29.34 5.70
C LYS A 162 14.78 -28.90 6.97
N GLY A 163 14.18 -27.98 7.73
CA GLY A 163 14.62 -27.67 9.09
C GLY A 163 14.48 -28.87 10.05
N PRO A 164 15.13 -28.83 11.23
CA PRO A 164 15.07 -29.90 12.23
C PRO A 164 13.66 -30.38 12.62
N ASN A 165 12.66 -29.48 12.56
CA ASN A 165 11.28 -29.76 12.94
C ASN A 165 10.33 -29.88 11.73
N PHE A 166 10.87 -29.92 10.51
CA PHE A 166 10.07 -30.05 9.28
C PHE A 166 9.26 -31.35 9.28
N LYS A 167 8.00 -31.28 8.83
CA LYS A 167 7.10 -32.45 8.72
C LYS A 167 6.54 -32.59 7.31
N GLY A 168 6.56 -33.83 6.81
CA GLY A 168 6.13 -34.19 5.47
C GLY A 168 7.31 -34.34 4.50
N THR A 169 7.06 -34.06 3.22
CA THR A 169 8.06 -34.08 2.15
C THR A 169 8.10 -32.72 1.45
N THR A 170 9.17 -32.46 0.68
CA THR A 170 9.35 -31.16 -0.02
C THR A 170 8.24 -30.82 -1.01
N ASP A 171 7.52 -31.83 -1.49
CA ASP A 171 6.38 -31.78 -2.40
C ASP A 171 5.02 -31.99 -1.70
N ASN A 172 5.02 -32.34 -0.41
CA ASN A 172 3.82 -32.48 0.41
C ASN A 172 4.14 -32.06 1.86
N VAL A 173 4.16 -30.75 2.09
CA VAL A 173 4.48 -30.16 3.39
C VAL A 173 3.30 -30.29 4.33
N GLU A 174 3.51 -30.94 5.48
CA GLU A 174 2.52 -31.00 6.57
C GLU A 174 2.71 -29.85 7.55
N ASN A 175 3.97 -29.49 7.85
CA ASN A 175 4.31 -28.34 8.66
C ASN A 175 5.71 -27.83 8.30
N PHE A 176 5.84 -26.51 8.11
CA PHE A 176 7.13 -25.85 7.95
C PHE A 176 7.83 -25.74 9.30
N ASP A 177 9.16 -25.59 9.26
CA ASP A 177 9.94 -25.29 10.46
C ASP A 177 10.27 -23.79 10.48
N GLU A 178 9.56 -23.02 11.28
CA GLU A 178 9.75 -21.58 11.40
C GLU A 178 11.09 -21.19 12.04
N SER A 179 11.77 -22.14 12.69
CA SER A 179 13.13 -21.92 13.20
C SER A 179 14.19 -21.95 12.08
N ALA A 180 13.83 -22.40 10.88
CA ALA A 180 14.66 -22.43 9.68
C ALA A 180 14.09 -21.50 8.58
N LYS A 181 14.45 -21.72 7.31
CA LYS A 181 13.88 -21.00 6.17
C LYS A 181 12.49 -21.57 5.83
N TYR A 182 11.47 -20.71 5.77
CA TYR A 182 10.08 -21.15 5.63
C TYR A 182 9.24 -20.35 4.63
N SER A 183 9.83 -19.42 3.86
CA SER A 183 9.06 -18.53 2.99
C SER A 183 9.81 -18.08 1.73
N TRP A 184 9.09 -17.87 0.64
CA TRP A 184 9.58 -17.16 -0.55
C TRP A 184 9.55 -15.64 -0.40
N VAL A 185 8.98 -15.12 0.69
CA VAL A 185 8.96 -13.70 0.99
C VAL A 185 10.22 -13.37 1.80
N LYS A 186 11.01 -12.41 1.32
CA LYS A 186 12.13 -11.83 2.07
C LYS A 186 11.63 -11.08 3.31
N SER A 187 12.54 -10.72 4.21
CA SER A 187 12.22 -10.00 5.44
C SER A 187 12.70 -8.55 5.38
N PRO A 188 11.97 -7.62 4.72
CA PRO A 188 12.32 -6.20 4.73
C PRO A 188 12.19 -5.60 6.14
N ARG A 189 13.09 -4.69 6.49
CA ARG A 189 13.12 -3.91 7.73
C ARG A 189 13.47 -2.46 7.42
N TRP A 190 12.98 -1.54 8.25
CA TRP A 190 13.39 -0.13 8.23
C TRP A 190 14.25 0.17 9.46
N ARG A 191 15.54 0.46 9.26
CA ARG A 191 16.55 0.61 10.34
C ARG A 191 16.51 -0.55 11.34
N GLY A 192 16.38 -1.78 10.83
CA GLY A 192 16.24 -3.00 11.63
C GLY A 192 14.85 -3.26 12.24
N ASN A 193 13.91 -2.30 12.17
CA ASN A 193 12.56 -2.45 12.71
C ASN A 193 11.64 -3.15 11.72
N ALA A 194 10.82 -4.08 12.22
CA ALA A 194 9.65 -4.54 11.50
C ALA A 194 8.56 -3.46 11.55
N VAL A 195 7.96 -3.16 10.41
CA VAL A 195 6.94 -2.11 10.27
C VAL A 195 5.75 -2.65 9.48
N GLU A 196 4.55 -2.15 9.79
CA GLU A 196 3.35 -2.37 9.00
C GLU A 196 3.23 -1.31 7.91
N VAL A 197 2.85 -1.72 6.70
CA VAL A 197 2.61 -0.84 5.55
C VAL A 197 1.18 -1.01 5.05
N GLY A 198 0.67 -0.04 4.29
CA GLY A 198 -0.64 -0.13 3.65
C GLY A 198 -1.61 0.97 4.08
N PRO A 199 -2.93 0.83 3.81
CA PRO A 199 -3.90 1.88 4.04
C PRO A 199 -3.96 2.37 5.50
N LEU A 200 -3.90 1.46 6.49
CA LEU A 200 -3.91 1.85 7.91
C LEU A 200 -2.69 2.72 8.25
N SER A 201 -1.48 2.28 7.90
CA SER A 201 -0.23 3.03 8.08
C SER A 201 -0.29 4.43 7.46
N ARG A 202 -0.82 4.55 6.24
CA ARG A 202 -1.00 5.85 5.56
C ARG A 202 -1.98 6.75 6.29
N TYR A 203 -3.09 6.21 6.78
CA TYR A 203 -4.07 6.98 7.55
C TYR A 203 -3.49 7.43 8.90
N VAL A 204 -2.74 6.58 9.60
CA VAL A 204 -2.03 6.94 10.83
C VAL A 204 -1.02 8.06 10.59
N LEU A 205 -0.14 7.90 9.59
CA LEU A 205 0.87 8.91 9.24
C LEU A 205 0.24 10.24 8.82
N ALA A 206 -0.79 10.23 7.99
CA ALA A 206 -1.48 11.43 7.55
C ALA A 206 -2.27 12.10 8.69
N TYR A 207 -2.88 11.31 9.59
CA TYR A 207 -3.57 11.83 10.76
C TYR A 207 -2.60 12.51 11.73
N ALA A 208 -1.47 11.86 12.03
CA ALA A 208 -0.42 12.40 12.90
C ALA A 208 0.22 13.68 12.32
N GLN A 209 0.38 13.74 10.99
CA GLN A 209 0.91 14.92 10.29
C GLN A 209 -0.13 16.01 9.99
N GLY A 210 -1.36 15.90 10.52
CA GLY A 210 -2.35 16.98 10.43
C GLY A 210 -3.03 17.14 9.07
N VAL A 211 -3.11 16.08 8.25
CA VAL A 211 -3.81 16.15 6.96
C VAL A 211 -5.32 16.24 7.21
N GLU A 212 -5.87 17.45 7.10
CA GLU A 212 -7.27 17.79 7.43
C GLU A 212 -8.30 16.83 6.79
N TYR A 213 -8.13 16.54 5.50
CA TYR A 213 -9.04 15.63 4.78
C TYR A 213 -9.09 14.23 5.41
N VAL A 214 -7.95 13.71 5.85
CA VAL A 214 -7.86 12.39 6.49
C VAL A 214 -8.42 12.46 7.92
N GLN A 215 -8.08 13.51 8.68
CA GLN A 215 -8.61 13.70 10.04
C GLN A 215 -10.15 13.80 10.03
N GLU A 216 -10.74 14.52 9.07
CA GLU A 216 -12.19 14.60 8.90
C GLU A 216 -12.81 13.23 8.59
N GLN A 217 -12.19 12.44 7.71
CA GLN A 217 -12.66 11.10 7.39
C GLN A 217 -12.65 10.18 8.61
N VAL A 218 -11.58 10.18 9.40
CA VAL A 218 -11.46 9.38 10.62
C VAL A 218 -12.51 9.82 11.63
N ASN A 219 -12.59 11.12 11.93
CA ASN A 219 -13.49 11.66 12.94
C ASN A 219 -14.97 11.45 12.57
N SER A 220 -15.34 11.70 11.31
CA SER A 220 -16.72 11.52 10.84
C SER A 220 -17.14 10.04 10.76
N SER A 221 -16.21 9.14 10.41
CA SER A 221 -16.47 7.70 10.40
C SER A 221 -16.60 7.14 11.81
N LEU A 222 -15.74 7.58 12.74
CA LEU A 222 -15.83 7.21 14.16
C LEU A 222 -17.12 7.72 14.79
N ALA A 223 -17.54 8.95 14.50
CA ALA A 223 -18.80 9.50 14.98
C ALA A 223 -20.01 8.66 14.51
N LYS A 224 -20.04 8.28 13.22
CA LYS A 224 -21.09 7.40 12.67
C LYS A 224 -21.05 6.01 13.30
N PHE A 225 -19.87 5.43 13.46
CA PHE A 225 -19.69 4.16 14.15
C PHE A 225 -20.24 4.23 15.57
N ASN A 226 -19.85 5.24 16.36
CA ASN A 226 -20.31 5.42 17.74
C ASN A 226 -21.83 5.54 17.82
N GLN A 227 -22.45 6.28 16.89
CA GLN A 227 -23.90 6.39 16.80
C GLN A 227 -24.57 5.04 16.55
N MET A 228 -24.08 4.26 15.58
CA MET A 228 -24.66 2.95 15.23
C MET A 228 -24.40 1.88 16.30
N ALA A 229 -23.20 1.90 16.87
CA ALA A 229 -22.74 0.95 17.88
C ALA A 229 -23.27 1.26 19.28
N GLY A 230 -23.79 2.48 19.52
CA GLY A 230 -24.15 2.94 20.87
C GLY A 230 -22.94 3.01 21.80
N THR A 231 -21.80 3.49 21.28
CA THR A 231 -20.53 3.65 22.00
C THR A 231 -20.12 5.12 22.07
N ASN A 232 -19.10 5.41 22.89
CA ASN A 232 -18.49 6.74 23.02
C ASN A 232 -16.96 6.62 23.02
N LEU A 233 -16.43 5.93 22.01
CA LEU A 233 -14.99 5.80 21.76
C LEU A 233 -14.39 7.13 21.30
#